data_AF-A0A528LRK9-F1
#
_entry.id   AF-A0A528LRK9-F1
#
_cell.length_a   1.000
_cell.length_b   1.000
_cell.length_c   1.000
_cell.angle_alpha   90.00
_cell.angle_beta   90.00
_cell.angle_gamma   90.00
#
_symmetry.space_group_name_H-M   'P 1'
#
loop_
_entity.id
_entity.type
_entity.pdbx_description
1 polymer ?
#
loop_
_entity_poly.entity_id
_entity_poly.type
_entity_poly.pdbx_seq_one_letter_code
_entity_poly.pdbx_strand_id
1 'polypeptide(L)'
;YRGFILRSAFCIYRNKEFLQHYYVERFPSLDKPDKTEYIFKYYGFCFPVSDRLFTADFEGIQSNELTFGVYAQVKRNTKRFMFGITSGIAANVFRAPYSTKVALHYRGPGLIKREHLAELTVMDRNDPVIPREALQYLGDGSDMIQM
;
A
#
# COMPACT_ATOMS: atom_id res chain seq x y z
N TYR A 1 7.31 -11.62 3.98
CA TYR A 1 7.62 -12.17 2.65
C TYR A 1 8.72 -11.35 1.98
N ARG A 2 9.99 -11.70 2.18
CA ARG A 2 11.12 -10.98 1.57
C ARG A 2 11.19 -11.30 0.08
N GLY A 3 11.33 -10.29 -0.77
CA GLY A 3 11.41 -10.51 -2.22
C GLY A 3 10.06 -10.62 -2.94
N PHE A 4 8.94 -10.44 -2.26
CA PHE A 4 7.61 -10.44 -2.86
C PHE A 4 7.03 -9.02 -2.92
N ILE A 5 5.94 -8.84 -3.69
CA ILE A 5 5.19 -7.60 -3.79
C ILE A 5 3.84 -7.77 -3.10
N LEU A 6 3.54 -6.89 -2.15
CA LEU A 6 2.23 -6.85 -1.51
C LEU A 6 1.24 -6.06 -2.37
N ARG A 7 0.09 -6.66 -2.69
CA ARG A 7 -1.04 -5.97 -3.31
C ARG A 7 -2.07 -5.61 -2.25
N SER A 8 -2.28 -4.31 -2.07
CA SER A 8 -3.29 -3.75 -1.18
C SER A 8 -4.40 -3.04 -1.96
N ALA A 9 -5.57 -2.86 -1.33
CA ALA A 9 -6.64 -2.01 -1.86
C ALA A 9 -6.65 -0.70 -1.07
N PHE A 10 -6.39 0.42 -1.74
CA PHE A 10 -6.32 1.76 -1.16
C PHE A 10 -7.47 2.62 -1.68
N CYS A 11 -8.25 3.23 -0.79
CA CYS A 11 -9.40 4.06 -1.14
C CYS A 11 -9.34 5.40 -0.41
N ILE A 12 -9.39 6.46 -1.20
CA ILE A 12 -9.53 7.83 -0.73
C ILE A 12 -10.99 8.22 -0.84
N TYR A 13 -11.54 8.84 0.19
CA TYR A 13 -12.90 9.35 0.22
C TYR A 13 -12.97 10.69 0.96
N ARG A 14 -13.95 11.50 0.60
CA ARG A 14 -14.24 12.75 1.31
C ARG A 14 -15.18 12.47 2.48
N ASN A 15 -14.83 12.96 3.65
CA ASN A 15 -15.68 12.95 4.84
C ASN A 15 -15.74 14.35 5.43
N LYS A 16 -16.83 15.07 5.14
CA LYS A 16 -16.98 16.50 5.43
C LYS A 16 -15.81 17.30 4.80
N GLU A 17 -15.11 18.09 5.61
CA GLU A 17 -13.97 18.90 5.20
C GLU A 17 -12.67 18.11 5.04
N PHE A 18 -12.65 16.84 5.46
CA PHE A 18 -11.45 16.02 5.45
C PHE A 18 -11.41 15.09 4.25
N LEU A 19 -10.21 14.94 3.69
CA LEU A 19 -9.89 13.83 2.80
C LEU A 19 -9.32 12.70 3.66
N GLN A 20 -9.99 11.57 3.64
CA GLN A 20 -9.63 10.39 4.41
C GLN A 20 -9.28 9.26 3.47
N HIS A 21 -8.57 8.27 4.01
CA HIS A 21 -8.39 7.01 3.32
C HIS A 21 -8.54 5.84 4.28
N TYR A 22 -8.80 4.70 3.66
CA TYR A 22 -8.58 3.42 4.29
C TYR A 22 -7.94 2.48 3.28
N TYR A 23 -7.13 1.55 3.77
CA TYR A 23 -6.64 0.47 2.93
C TYR A 23 -6.65 -0.86 3.64
N VAL A 24 -6.67 -1.92 2.84
CA VAL A 24 -6.74 -3.30 3.30
C VAL A 24 -5.59 -4.09 2.69
N GLU A 25 -4.96 -4.90 3.52
CA GLU A 25 -3.93 -5.85 3.14
C GLU A 25 -4.35 -7.25 3.55
N ARG A 26 -3.98 -8.24 2.74
CA ARG A 26 -4.23 -9.66 3.02
C ARG A 26 -2.96 -10.43 2.81
N PHE A 27 -2.58 -11.21 3.81
CA PHE A 27 -1.43 -12.10 3.76
C PHE A 27 -1.91 -13.55 3.73
N PRO A 28 -1.42 -14.36 2.79
CA PRO A 28 -1.69 -15.78 2.80
C PRO A 28 -1.02 -16.44 4.00
N SER A 29 -1.52 -17.61 4.39
CA SER A 29 -0.86 -18.45 5.38
C SER A 29 0.42 -19.03 4.80
N LEU A 30 1.46 -19.09 5.63
CA LEU A 30 2.72 -19.75 5.24
C LEU A 30 2.53 -21.25 5.04
N ASP A 31 1.64 -21.87 5.82
CA ASP A 31 1.36 -23.31 5.75
C ASP A 31 0.32 -23.67 4.67
N LYS A 32 -0.58 -22.72 4.38
CA LYS A 32 -1.71 -22.88 3.43
C LYS A 32 -1.86 -21.63 2.56
N PRO A 33 -1.10 -21.51 1.47
CA PRO A 33 -1.08 -20.31 0.64
C PRO A 33 -2.44 -19.94 0.02
N ASP A 34 -3.36 -20.90 -0.08
CA ASP A 34 -4.74 -20.73 -0.55
C ASP A 34 -5.66 -20.03 0.49
N LYS A 35 -5.22 -19.94 1.75
CA LYS A 35 -5.97 -19.34 2.84
C LYS A 35 -5.37 -18.00 3.26
N THR A 36 -6.21 -16.96 3.35
CA THR A 36 -5.83 -15.71 4.02
C THR A 36 -5.70 -15.94 5.53
N GLU A 37 -4.54 -15.62 6.10
CA GLU A 37 -4.28 -15.76 7.54
C GLU A 37 -4.35 -14.41 8.26
N TYR A 38 -3.75 -13.38 7.69
CA TYR A 38 -3.73 -12.04 8.30
C TYR A 38 -4.43 -11.03 7.41
N ILE A 39 -5.26 -10.20 8.03
CA ILE A 39 -5.93 -9.07 7.39
C ILE A 39 -5.62 -7.84 8.22
N PHE A 40 -5.02 -6.84 7.57
CA PHE A 40 -4.75 -5.55 8.19
C PHE A 40 -5.63 -4.50 7.55
N LYS A 41 -6.18 -3.60 8.37
CA LYS A 41 -7.01 -2.50 7.89
C LYS A 41 -6.56 -1.20 8.52
N TYR A 42 -6.24 -0.25 7.67
CA TYR A 42 -5.67 1.02 8.07
C TYR A 42 -6.66 2.13 7.81
N TYR A 43 -6.61 3.17 8.64
CA TYR A 43 -7.47 4.35 8.53
C TYR A 43 -6.67 5.61 8.78
N GLY A 44 -6.91 6.64 7.97
CA GLY A 44 -6.17 7.88 8.11
C GLY A 44 -6.66 9.03 7.26
N PHE A 45 -5.78 10.02 7.16
CA PHE A 45 -6.00 11.26 6.46
C PHE A 45 -5.06 11.41 5.28
N CYS A 46 -5.54 12.13 4.28
CA CYS A 46 -4.84 12.47 3.06
C CYS A 46 -4.67 13.99 2.96
N PHE A 47 -3.48 14.44 2.58
CA PHE A 47 -3.14 15.85 2.40
C PHE A 47 -2.57 16.06 0.99
N PRO A 48 -3.40 16.52 0.03
CA PRO A 48 -2.94 16.85 -1.31
C PRO A 48 -2.12 18.14 -1.30
N VAL A 49 -0.91 18.13 -1.86
CA VAL A 49 -0.03 19.30 -1.98
C VAL A 49 0.68 19.28 -3.33
N SER A 50 0.34 20.21 -4.24
CA SER A 50 1.03 20.41 -5.52
C SER A 50 1.39 19.10 -6.26
N ASP A 51 0.36 18.37 -6.71
CA ASP A 51 0.43 17.05 -7.39
C ASP A 51 0.99 15.88 -6.57
N ARG A 52 1.20 16.08 -5.27
CA ARG A 52 1.58 15.02 -4.32
C ARG A 52 0.45 14.73 -3.36
N LEU A 53 0.37 13.47 -2.93
CA LEU A 53 -0.53 13.00 -1.91
C LEU A 53 0.30 12.55 -0.71
N PHE A 54 0.13 13.24 0.41
CA PHE A 54 0.68 12.82 1.69
C PHE A 54 -0.39 12.05 2.46
N THR A 55 0.00 10.98 3.15
CA THR A 55 -0.92 10.18 3.97
C THR A 55 -0.35 9.97 5.36
N ALA A 56 -1.25 9.92 6.35
CA ALA A 56 -0.94 9.48 7.70
C ALA A 56 -2.08 8.58 8.19
N ASP A 57 -1.77 7.36 8.62
CA ASP A 57 -2.76 6.36 9.03
C ASP A 57 -2.24 5.43 10.12
N PHE A 58 -3.17 4.77 10.80
CA PHE A 58 -2.87 3.74 11.79
C PHE A 58 -3.58 2.44 11.47
N GLU A 59 -3.01 1.33 11.93
CA GLU A 59 -3.64 0.00 11.84
C GLU A 59 -4.80 -0.11 12.84
N GLY A 60 -6.00 -0.41 12.38
CA GLY A 60 -7.22 -0.25 13.17
C GLY A 60 -7.49 -1.33 14.23
N ILE A 61 -6.90 -2.53 14.12
CA ILE A 61 -7.17 -3.63 15.07
C ILE A 61 -6.30 -3.47 16.33
N GLN A 62 -5.01 -3.30 16.14
CA GLN A 62 -4.02 -3.19 17.22
C GLN A 62 -3.75 -1.73 17.59
N SER A 63 -4.01 -0.78 16.69
CA SER A 63 -3.75 0.66 16.89
C SER A 63 -2.33 0.96 17.38
N ASN A 64 -1.38 0.12 16.97
CA ASN A 64 -0.01 0.13 17.45
C ASN A 64 1.00 0.46 16.34
N GLU A 65 0.55 0.71 15.12
CA GLU A 65 1.39 1.08 13.99
C GLU A 65 0.85 2.37 13.39
N LEU A 66 1.74 3.34 13.20
CA LEU A 66 1.46 4.57 12.45
C LEU A 66 2.32 4.55 11.19
N THR A 67 1.69 4.79 10.04
CA THR A 67 2.36 4.87 8.75
C THR A 67 2.18 6.24 8.12
N PHE A 68 3.20 6.66 7.37
CA PHE A 68 3.23 7.88 6.59
C PHE A 68 3.59 7.56 5.15
N GLY A 69 2.87 8.14 4.21
CA GLY A 69 3.11 7.97 2.79
C GLY A 69 3.27 9.30 2.07
N VAL A 70 4.11 9.32 1.03
CA VAL A 70 4.19 10.43 0.09
C VAL A 70 4.23 9.87 -1.32
N TYR A 71 3.23 10.22 -2.12
CA TYR A 71 3.07 9.73 -3.48
C TYR A 71 2.99 10.89 -4.46
N ALA A 72 3.67 10.80 -5.58
CA ALA A 72 3.64 11.80 -6.65
C ALA A 72 3.04 11.20 -7.92
N GLN A 73 2.21 11.99 -8.60
CA GLN A 73 1.75 11.63 -9.93
C GLN A 73 2.87 11.81 -10.95
N VAL A 74 3.07 10.81 -11.81
CA VAL A 74 3.98 10.96 -12.95
C VAL A 74 3.23 11.67 -14.06
N LYS A 75 3.59 12.94 -14.29
CA LYS A 75 3.04 13.75 -15.40
C LYS A 75 3.31 13.00 -16.71
N ARG A 76 2.27 12.82 -17.54
CA ARG A 76 2.24 12.06 -18.82
C ARG A 76 2.07 10.53 -18.71
N ASN A 77 1.81 9.97 -17.54
CA ASN A 77 1.51 8.52 -17.43
C ASN A 77 0.05 8.21 -17.81
N THR A 78 -0.15 7.47 -18.90
CA THR A 78 -1.48 7.01 -19.37
C THR A 78 -2.10 5.93 -18.48
N LYS A 79 -1.28 5.23 -17.69
CA LYS A 79 -1.68 4.15 -16.78
C LYS A 79 -2.09 4.62 -15.38
N ARG A 80 -2.21 5.93 -15.16
CA ARG A 80 -2.78 6.52 -13.93
C ARG A 80 -2.11 6.03 -12.63
N PHE A 81 -0.78 5.98 -12.64
CA PHE A 81 0.01 5.66 -11.45
C PHE A 81 0.39 6.90 -10.64
N MET A 82 0.45 6.71 -9.33
CA MET A 82 1.28 7.49 -8.43
C MET A 82 2.36 6.59 -7.86
N PHE A 83 3.56 7.14 -7.68
CA PHE A 83 4.69 6.42 -7.09
C PHE A 83 5.21 7.18 -5.89
N GLY A 84 5.69 6.45 -4.90
CA GLY A 84 6.09 7.07 -3.65
C GLY A 84 6.72 6.11 -2.67
N ILE A 85 6.93 6.61 -1.47
CA ILE A 85 7.42 5.82 -0.35
C ILE A 85 6.40 5.83 0.77
N THR A 86 6.35 4.73 1.49
CA THR A 86 5.62 4.59 2.75
C THR A 86 6.60 4.15 3.82
N SER A 87 6.51 4.77 4.99
CA SER A 87 7.29 4.39 6.16
C SER A 87 6.37 4.18 7.35
N GLY A 88 6.70 3.22 8.18
CA GLY A 88 5.92 2.91 9.38
C GLY A 88 6.80 2.42 10.51
N ILE A 89 6.30 2.63 11.72
CA ILE A 89 6.86 2.03 12.94
C ILE A 89 5.73 1.34 13.69
N ALA A 90 5.91 0.04 13.96
CA ALA A 90 5.02 -0.69 14.83
C ALA A 90 5.54 -0.63 16.27
N ALA A 91 4.65 -0.54 17.24
CA ALA A 91 4.99 -0.50 18.67
C ALA A 91 5.39 -1.87 19.24
N ASN A 92 5.78 -2.83 18.40
CA ASN A 92 6.31 -4.11 18.83
C ASN A 92 7.75 -4.29 18.31
N VAL A 93 8.61 -4.87 19.14
CA VAL A 93 10.05 -5.06 18.86
C VAL A 93 10.31 -6.03 17.68
N PHE A 94 9.25 -6.68 17.18
CA PHE A 94 9.30 -7.72 16.15
C PHE A 94 8.98 -7.20 14.74
N ARG A 95 8.38 -6.01 14.59
CA ARG A 95 8.31 -5.27 13.32
C ARG A 95 9.29 -4.10 13.39
N ALA A 96 10.47 -4.32 12.81
CA ALA A 96 11.45 -3.26 12.63
C ALA A 96 10.82 -2.05 11.92
N PRO A 97 11.25 -0.82 12.24
CA PRO A 97 10.92 0.35 11.43
C PRO A 97 11.23 0.06 9.96
N TYR A 98 10.32 0.47 9.07
CA TYR A 98 10.47 0.22 7.65
C TYR A 98 10.22 1.47 6.83
N SER A 99 10.84 1.49 5.66
CA SER A 99 10.49 2.37 4.56
C SER A 99 10.51 1.53 3.28
N THR A 100 9.43 1.60 2.49
CA THR A 100 9.28 0.83 1.26
C THR A 100 8.73 1.69 0.13
N LYS A 101 9.10 1.35 -1.12
CA LYS A 101 8.52 1.94 -2.33
C LYS A 101 7.10 1.41 -2.52
N VAL A 102 6.20 2.28 -2.97
CA VAL A 102 4.78 1.96 -3.23
C VAL A 102 4.37 2.53 -4.58
N ALA A 103 3.63 1.72 -5.34
CA ALA A 103 3.00 2.10 -6.60
C ALA A 103 1.47 2.03 -6.44
N LEU A 104 0.80 3.18 -6.52
CA LEU A 104 -0.66 3.28 -6.50
C LEU A 104 -1.20 3.33 -7.92
N HIS A 105 -1.98 2.31 -8.30
CA HIS A 105 -2.65 2.25 -9.60
C HIS A 105 -4.13 2.63 -9.44
N TYR A 106 -4.57 3.72 -10.08
CA TYR A 106 -5.98 4.09 -10.02
C TYR A 106 -6.88 3.08 -10.74
N ARG A 107 -7.78 2.42 -9.99
CA ARG A 107 -8.71 1.40 -10.52
C ARG A 107 -10.09 1.95 -10.88
N GLY A 108 -10.54 3.02 -10.22
CA GLY A 108 -11.85 3.61 -10.47
C GLY A 108 -12.39 4.37 -9.25
N PRO A 109 -13.55 5.04 -9.39
CA PRO A 109 -14.21 5.70 -8.29
C PRO A 109 -15.00 4.71 -7.41
N GLY A 110 -15.30 5.14 -6.19
CA GLY A 110 -16.13 4.39 -5.24
C GLY A 110 -15.34 3.69 -4.14
N LEU A 111 -16.09 3.06 -3.23
CA LEU A 111 -15.54 2.33 -2.10
C LEU A 111 -14.99 0.96 -2.52
N ILE A 112 -14.12 0.39 -1.69
CA ILE A 112 -13.59 -0.97 -1.86
C ILE A 112 -14.73 -1.98 -1.80
N LYS A 113 -14.83 -2.81 -2.84
CA LYS A 113 -15.81 -3.89 -2.98
C LYS A 113 -15.19 -5.26 -2.69
N ARG A 114 -16.04 -6.28 -2.55
CA ARG A 114 -15.63 -7.67 -2.34
C ARG A 114 -14.69 -8.19 -3.43
N GLU A 115 -14.95 -7.85 -4.69
CA GLU A 115 -14.10 -8.22 -5.82
C GLU A 115 -12.66 -7.68 -5.67
N HIS A 116 -12.51 -6.43 -5.23
CA HIS A 116 -11.18 -5.84 -4.99
C HIS A 116 -10.45 -6.55 -3.85
N LEU A 117 -11.18 -6.98 -2.81
CA LEU A 117 -10.59 -7.71 -1.68
C LEU A 117 -10.11 -9.12 -2.05
N ALA A 118 -10.74 -9.75 -3.05
CA ALA A 118 -10.36 -11.07 -3.53
C ALA A 118 -9.01 -11.07 -4.28
N GLU A 119 -8.62 -9.93 -4.84
CA GLU A 119 -7.34 -9.76 -5.55
C GLU A 119 -6.15 -9.48 -4.61
N LEU A 120 -6.39 -9.25 -3.32
CA LEU A 120 -5.35 -8.86 -2.36
C LEU A 120 -4.57 -10.07 -1.89
N THR A 121 -3.25 -10.01 -2.06
CA THR A 121 -2.33 -11.06 -1.65
C THR A 121 -0.89 -10.55 -1.75
N VAL A 122 0.04 -11.44 -1.39
CA VAL A 122 1.46 -11.32 -1.67
C VAL A 122 1.74 -12.02 -3.00
N MET A 123 2.36 -11.31 -3.94
CA MET A 123 2.64 -11.78 -5.31
C MET A 123 4.14 -11.98 -5.54
N ASP A 124 4.48 -12.98 -6.34
CA ASP A 124 5.84 -13.12 -6.85
C ASP A 124 6.19 -11.91 -7.74
N ARG A 125 7.45 -11.46 -7.71
CA ARG A 125 7.90 -10.33 -8.52
C ARG A 125 7.79 -10.58 -10.02
N ASN A 126 7.82 -11.83 -10.44
CA ASN A 126 7.69 -12.24 -11.82
C ASN A 126 6.24 -12.52 -12.23
N ASP A 127 5.27 -12.29 -11.35
CA ASP A 127 3.85 -12.48 -11.69
C ASP A 127 3.45 -11.52 -12.82
N PRO A 128 3.02 -12.04 -14.00
CA PRO A 128 2.73 -11.22 -15.17
C PRO A 128 1.57 -10.25 -14.99
N VAL A 129 0.76 -10.43 -13.94
CA VAL A 129 -0.33 -9.49 -13.60
C VAL A 129 0.22 -8.13 -13.12
N ILE A 130 1.47 -8.06 -12.68
CA ILE A 130 2.07 -6.84 -12.14
C ILE A 130 2.50 -5.94 -13.30
N PRO A 131 1.98 -4.70 -13.39
CA PRO A 131 2.36 -3.79 -14.46
C PRO A 131 3.86 -3.49 -14.45
N ARG A 132 4.49 -3.52 -15.62
CA ARG A 132 5.94 -3.31 -15.79
C ARG A 132 6.44 -2.01 -15.15
N GLU A 133 5.66 -0.93 -15.23
CA GLU A 133 6.00 0.35 -14.62
C GLU A 133 6.05 0.26 -13.09
N ALA A 134 5.15 -0.51 -12.48
CA ALA A 134 5.20 -0.77 -11.04
C ALA A 134 6.43 -1.60 -10.68
N LEU A 135 6.74 -2.65 -11.43
CA LEU A 135 7.95 -3.45 -11.22
C LEU A 135 9.24 -2.62 -11.31
N GLN A 136 9.35 -1.78 -12.35
CA GLN A 136 10.49 -0.88 -12.53
C GLN A 136 10.67 0.07 -11.36
N TYR A 137 9.57 0.63 -10.84
CA TYR A 137 9.63 1.54 -9.70
C TYR A 137 10.00 0.82 -8.40
N LEU A 138 9.30 -0.28 -8.09
CA LEU A 138 9.48 -1.04 -6.86
C LEU A 138 10.89 -1.63 -6.75
N GLY A 139 11.51 -1.98 -7.88
CA GLY A 139 12.86 -2.53 -7.94
C GLY A 139 12.98 -3.84 -7.17
N ASP A 140 14.21 -4.18 -6.78
CA ASP A 140 14.52 -5.38 -6.01
C ASP A 140 14.56 -5.15 -4.48
N GLY A 141 14.38 -3.90 -4.05
CA GLY A 141 14.46 -3.47 -2.65
C GLY A 141 15.88 -3.24 -2.13
N SER A 142 16.93 -3.38 -2.94
CA SER A 142 18.31 -3.06 -2.53
C SER A 142 18.56 -1.56 -2.44
N ASP A 143 17.79 -0.75 -3.17
CA ASP A 143 17.95 0.71 -3.23
C ASP A 143 17.41 1.45 -1.99
N MET A 144 16.76 0.75 -1.05
CA MET A 144 16.17 1.37 0.13
C MET A 144 17.21 1.45 1.25
N ILE A 145 17.31 2.62 1.90
CA ILE A 145 18.17 2.82 3.07
C ILE A 145 17.76 1.80 4.15
N GLN A 146 18.65 0.85 4.44
CA GLN A 146 18.53 -0.01 5.61
C GLN A 146 19.04 0.78 6.80
N MET A 147 18.17 1.07 7.77
CA MET A 147 18.56 1.65 9.06
C MET A 147 18.96 0.56 10.04
#